data_AF-X1PZL0-F1
#
_entry.id   AF-X1PZL0-F1
#
_cell.length_a   1.000
_cell.length_b   1.000
_cell.length_c   1.000
_cell.angle_alpha   90.00
_cell.angle_beta   90.00
_cell.angle_gamma   90.00
#
_symmetry.space_group_name_H-M   'P 1'
#
loop_
_entity.id
_entity.type
_entity.pdbx_description
1 polymer ?
#
loop_
_entity_poly.entity_id
_entity_poly.type
_entity_poly.pdbx_seq_one_letter_code
_entity_poly.pdbx_strand_id
1 'polypeptide(L)'
;HEHPLIDELESQITNYKHVKDYIEKSKKKIEKERIAEDKEKTGIKLRGVKAINPVNNREIPIFVADYVLMHYGTGAIMAVPAHDQRDLDFAKRYNLSIIEVIKPEDFKYDPSKQAYEGEGILINSGRFTGMRSEDARERMGQWLAKKDLAKKAVHYKLRDWIFSRQRYWGEPIPMVKCEKCGWQSVLEDDLPVKLPRVKEYKPTEKGESPLAKVKNWVNTKC
;
A
#
# COMPACT_ATOMS: atom_id res chain seq x y z
N HIS A 1 7.92 1.73 -5.69
CA HIS A 1 7.02 2.85 -6.02
C HIS A 1 6.64 3.50 -4.71
N GLU A 2 6.78 4.82 -4.65
CA GLU A 2 6.40 5.65 -3.49
C GLU A 2 5.15 6.47 -3.82
N HIS A 3 4.65 7.16 -2.81
CA HIS A 3 3.47 8.01 -2.94
C HIS A 3 3.81 9.28 -3.75
N PRO A 4 3.10 9.58 -4.85
CA PRO A 4 3.39 10.74 -5.71
C PRO A 4 3.44 12.08 -4.97
N LEU A 5 2.59 12.24 -3.94
CA LEU A 5 2.57 13.42 -3.06
C LEU A 5 3.94 13.79 -2.46
N ILE A 6 4.89 12.86 -2.31
CA ILE A 6 6.21 13.20 -1.78
C ILE A 6 6.98 14.12 -2.73
N ASP A 7 6.90 13.86 -4.04
CA ASP A 7 7.56 14.67 -5.06
C ASP A 7 6.80 15.99 -5.26
N GLU A 8 5.47 15.98 -5.22
CA GLU A 8 4.64 17.19 -5.34
C GLU A 8 4.87 18.19 -4.19
N LEU A 9 5.21 17.69 -3.00
CA LEU A 9 5.45 18.49 -1.80
C LEU A 9 6.94 18.81 -1.57
N GLU A 10 7.82 18.53 -2.55
CA GLU A 10 9.27 18.72 -2.43
C GLU A 10 9.64 20.11 -1.89
N SER A 11 9.01 21.17 -2.39
CA SER A 11 9.28 22.56 -1.99
C SER A 11 8.89 22.89 -0.55
N GLN A 12 8.00 22.10 0.06
CA GLN A 12 7.51 22.31 1.43
C GLN A 12 8.27 21.45 2.46
N ILE A 13 8.96 20.40 2.01
CA ILE A 13 9.65 19.45 2.88
C ILE A 13 11.07 19.97 3.16
N THR A 14 11.30 20.47 4.37
CA THR A 14 12.59 21.03 4.79
C THR A 14 13.72 20.00 4.90
N ASN A 15 13.39 18.71 5.12
CA ASN A 15 14.35 17.61 5.19
C ASN A 15 14.30 16.68 3.96
N TYR A 16 13.92 17.20 2.79
CA TYR A 16 13.62 16.41 1.60
C TYR A 16 14.74 15.46 1.18
N LYS A 17 16.00 15.91 1.24
CA LYS A 17 17.17 15.05 0.93
C LYS A 17 17.21 13.78 1.79
N HIS A 18 16.97 13.91 3.10
CA HIS A 18 16.94 12.75 3.99
C HIS A 18 15.72 11.85 3.73
N VAL A 19 14.60 12.42 3.28
CA VAL A 19 13.40 11.66 2.89
C VAL A 19 13.70 10.82 1.65
N LYS A 20 14.33 11.39 0.62
CA LYS A 20 14.78 10.65 -0.57
C LYS A 20 15.78 9.54 -0.20
N ASP A 21 16.76 9.82 0.65
CA ASP A 21 17.73 8.81 1.08
C ASP A 21 17.04 7.64 1.83
N TYR A 22 16.05 7.94 2.66
CA TYR A 22 15.26 6.93 3.37
C TYR A 22 14.41 6.09 2.39
N ILE A 23 13.79 6.74 1.40
CA ILE A 23 13.02 6.08 0.34
C ILE A 23 13.90 5.11 -0.44
N GLU A 24 15.08 5.54 -0.89
CA GLU A 24 16.00 4.70 -1.67
C GLU A 24 16.52 3.50 -0.87
N LYS A 25 16.74 3.67 0.43
CA LYS A 25 17.07 2.55 1.33
C LYS A 25 15.88 1.59 1.49
N SER A 26 14.67 2.12 1.60
CA SER A 26 13.45 1.32 1.78
C SER A 26 13.09 0.53 0.52
N LYS A 27 13.34 1.08 -0.68
CA LYS A 27 13.20 0.36 -1.96
C LYS A 27 14.04 -0.90 -2.07
N LYS A 28 15.21 -0.92 -1.42
CA LYS A 28 16.14 -2.06 -1.45
C LYS A 28 15.71 -3.20 -0.53
N LYS A 29 14.76 -2.97 0.39
CA LYS A 29 14.21 -4.02 1.26
C LYS A 29 13.20 -4.86 0.47
N ILE A 30 13.21 -6.18 0.70
CA ILE A 30 12.25 -7.09 0.08
C ILE A 30 10.88 -6.85 0.74
N GLU A 31 9.79 -6.88 -0.03
CA GLU A 31 8.43 -6.65 0.50
C GLU A 31 8.09 -7.55 1.69
N LYS A 32 8.47 -8.83 1.64
CA LYS A 32 8.27 -9.78 2.75
C LYS A 32 8.94 -9.31 4.05
N GLU A 33 10.09 -8.65 3.95
CA GLU A 33 10.79 -8.09 5.11
C GLU A 33 10.13 -6.83 5.64
N ARG A 34 9.41 -6.09 4.80
CA ARG A 34 8.67 -4.87 5.18
C ARG A 34 7.35 -5.19 5.90
N ILE A 35 6.78 -6.37 5.64
CA ILE A 35 5.52 -6.84 6.24
C ILE A 35 5.77 -7.69 7.50
N ALA A 36 6.99 -8.22 7.67
CA ALA A 36 7.32 -9.07 8.81
C ALA A 36 7.12 -8.34 10.15
N GLU A 37 6.31 -8.93 11.03
CA GLU A 37 5.98 -8.36 12.35
C GLU A 37 7.21 -8.25 13.27
N ASP A 38 8.16 -9.17 13.13
CA ASP A 38 9.40 -9.21 13.93
C ASP A 38 10.46 -8.18 13.51
N LYS A 39 10.28 -7.48 12.38
CA LYS A 39 11.23 -6.47 11.93
C LYS A 39 10.87 -5.09 12.48
N GLU A 40 11.89 -4.33 12.85
CA GLU A 40 11.72 -2.95 13.29
C GLU A 40 11.08 -2.10 12.19
N LYS A 41 9.90 -1.56 12.47
CA LYS A 41 9.21 -0.59 11.64
C LYS A 41 9.97 0.73 11.73
N THR A 42 10.37 1.26 10.57
CA THR A 42 11.08 2.52 10.50
C THR A 42 10.28 3.54 9.71
N GLY A 43 10.58 4.81 9.92
CA GLY A 43 9.99 5.90 9.17
C GLY A 43 10.74 7.21 9.34
N ILE A 44 10.42 8.16 8.48
CA ILE A 44 10.94 9.51 8.50
C ILE A 44 9.80 10.51 8.47
N LYS A 45 9.83 11.48 9.40
CA LYS A 45 8.88 12.58 9.45
C LYS A 45 9.13 13.54 8.29
N LEU A 46 8.06 13.97 7.62
CA LEU A 46 8.11 15.09 6.66
C LEU A 46 8.10 16.40 7.44
N ARG A 47 9.24 17.06 7.57
CA ARG A 47 9.35 18.34 8.31
C ARG A 47 8.89 19.49 7.41
N GLY A 48 7.96 20.31 7.89
CA GLY A 48 7.37 21.41 7.12
C GLY A 48 6.01 21.06 6.52
N VAL A 49 5.62 19.78 6.54
CA VAL A 49 4.32 19.30 6.04
C VAL A 49 3.53 18.66 7.17
N LYS A 50 2.25 18.99 7.26
CA LYS A 50 1.29 18.40 8.20
C LYS A 50 -0.02 18.15 7.46
N ALA A 51 -0.80 17.19 7.93
CA ALA A 51 -2.18 17.02 7.49
C ALA A 51 -3.13 17.57 8.56
N ILE A 52 -4.36 17.89 8.18
CA ILE A 52 -5.41 18.32 9.09
C ILE A 52 -6.42 17.18 9.20
N ASN A 53 -6.71 16.72 10.43
CA ASN A 53 -7.74 15.72 10.64
C ASN A 53 -9.12 16.35 10.39
N PRO A 54 -9.92 15.86 9.43
CA PRO A 54 -11.19 16.48 9.03
C PRO A 54 -12.29 16.41 10.11
N VAL A 55 -12.12 15.59 11.14
CA VAL A 55 -13.11 15.40 12.21
C VAL A 55 -12.94 16.42 13.33
N ASN A 56 -11.69 16.76 13.68
CA ASN A 56 -11.36 17.59 14.85
C ASN A 56 -10.46 18.80 14.52
N ASN A 57 -10.09 19.00 13.26
CA ASN A 57 -9.21 20.06 12.76
C ASN A 57 -7.82 20.13 13.41
N ARG A 58 -7.37 19.05 14.07
CA ARG A 58 -6.01 19.00 14.63
C ARG A 58 -5.00 18.73 13.53
N GLU A 59 -3.87 19.42 13.63
CA GLU A 59 -2.72 19.11 12.79
C GLU A 59 -2.09 17.78 13.23
N ILE A 60 -1.81 16.93 12.25
CA ILE A 60 -1.15 15.64 12.44
C ILE A 60 0.15 15.58 11.62
N PRO A 61 1.23 15.03 12.19
CA PRO A 61 2.48 14.88 11.46
C PRO A 61 2.35 13.81 10.38
N ILE A 62 3.02 14.02 9.24
CA ILE A 62 3.09 13.03 8.16
C ILE A 62 4.44 12.31 8.23
N PHE A 63 4.41 10.99 8.08
CA PHE A 63 5.58 10.13 8.02
C PHE A 63 5.58 9.31 6.73
N VAL A 64 6.77 9.09 6.18
CA VAL A 64 7.02 8.01 5.23
C VAL A 64 7.52 6.83 6.05
N ALA A 65 6.83 5.69 5.98
CA ALA A 65 7.16 4.49 6.75
C ALA A 65 7.29 3.27 5.83
N ASP A 66 8.21 2.37 6.16
CA ASP A 66 8.50 1.19 5.34
C ASP A 66 7.40 0.13 5.37
N TYR A 67 6.58 0.07 6.42
CA TYR A 67 5.47 -0.88 6.51
C TYR A 67 4.21 -0.45 5.72
N VAL A 68 4.19 0.78 5.17
CA VAL A 68 3.11 1.25 4.29
C VAL A 68 3.42 0.90 2.84
N LEU A 69 2.54 0.14 2.20
CA LEU A 69 2.73 -0.37 0.85
C LEU A 69 1.88 0.41 -0.15
N MET A 70 2.49 0.85 -1.26
CA MET A 70 1.80 1.65 -2.28
C MET A 70 0.65 0.94 -2.98
N HIS A 71 0.71 -0.38 -3.12
CA HIS A 71 -0.34 -1.16 -3.75
C HIS A 71 -1.46 -1.54 -2.76
N TYR A 72 -1.37 -1.11 -1.49
CA TYR A 72 -2.39 -1.36 -0.48
C TYR A 72 -3.19 -0.09 -0.20
N GLY A 73 -4.50 -0.12 -0.48
CA GLY A 73 -5.37 1.04 -0.37
C GLY A 73 -4.95 2.15 -1.34
N THR A 74 -4.75 3.36 -0.81
CA THR A 74 -4.26 4.52 -1.57
C THR A 74 -2.74 4.72 -1.45
N GLY A 75 -2.02 3.79 -0.81
CA GLY A 75 -0.61 3.96 -0.47
C GLY A 75 -0.35 4.92 0.69
N ALA A 76 -1.41 5.35 1.38
CA ALA A 76 -1.37 6.13 2.61
C ALA A 76 -2.39 5.57 3.61
N ILE A 77 -2.04 5.58 4.89
CA ILE A 77 -2.91 5.13 5.98
C ILE A 77 -3.00 6.21 7.06
N MET A 78 -4.13 6.27 7.76
CA MET A 78 -4.19 6.98 9.04
C MET A 78 -3.67 6.05 10.13
N ALA A 79 -2.77 6.53 10.97
CA ALA A 79 -2.27 5.76 12.10
C ALA A 79 -3.14 6.01 13.33
N VAL A 80 -3.58 4.95 14.01
CA VAL A 80 -4.39 5.02 15.23
C VAL A 80 -3.73 4.21 16.35
N PRO A 81 -2.68 4.75 17.01
CA PRO A 81 -1.81 3.98 17.91
C PRO A 81 -2.53 3.31 19.08
N ALA A 82 -3.64 3.86 19.58
CA ALA A 82 -4.39 3.24 20.66
C ALA A 82 -5.16 1.98 20.21
N HIS A 83 -5.37 1.78 18.91
CA HIS A 83 -6.29 0.78 18.35
C HIS A 83 -5.74 -0.02 17.15
N ASP A 84 -4.45 0.11 16.83
CA ASP A 84 -3.70 -0.77 15.92
C ASP A 84 -2.31 -1.01 16.53
N GLN A 85 -1.95 -2.27 16.77
CA GLN A 85 -0.69 -2.61 17.44
C GLN A 85 0.53 -2.13 16.66
N ARG A 86 0.48 -2.12 15.33
CA ARG A 86 1.62 -1.69 14.51
C ARG A 86 1.84 -0.19 14.61
N ASP A 87 0.75 0.57 14.70
CA ASP A 87 0.81 2.01 14.93
C ASP A 87 1.25 2.33 16.35
N LEU A 88 0.91 1.49 17.34
CA LEU A 88 1.40 1.63 18.72
C LEU A 88 2.92 1.49 18.79
N ASP A 89 3.47 0.45 18.18
CA ASP A 89 4.92 0.21 18.17
C ASP A 89 5.65 1.40 17.52
N PHE A 90 5.12 1.88 16.39
CA PHE A 90 5.66 3.03 15.68
C PHE A 90 5.56 4.31 16.52
N ALA A 91 4.41 4.56 17.13
CA ALA A 91 4.21 5.73 17.98
C ALA A 91 5.12 5.73 19.21
N LYS A 92 5.30 4.58 19.88
CA LYS A 92 6.25 4.43 20.98
C LYS A 92 7.68 4.75 20.55
N ARG A 93 8.12 4.24 19.40
CA ARG A 93 9.46 4.48 18.85
C ARG A 93 9.72 5.95 18.54
N TYR A 94 8.74 6.64 17.96
CA TYR A 94 8.87 8.03 17.52
C TYR A 94 8.30 9.04 18.52
N ASN A 95 7.95 8.60 19.74
CA ASN A 95 7.33 9.39 20.79
C ASN A 95 6.14 10.23 20.28
N LEU A 96 5.24 9.58 19.55
CA LEU A 96 4.03 10.18 19.01
C LEU A 96 2.88 10.08 20.01
N SER A 97 1.90 10.96 19.86
CA SER A 97 0.70 10.97 20.71
C SER A 97 -0.11 9.69 20.54
N ILE A 98 -0.42 9.03 21.65
CA ILE A 98 -1.34 7.89 21.72
C ILE A 98 -2.61 8.42 22.37
N ILE A 99 -3.72 8.42 21.61
CA ILE A 99 -5.00 8.96 22.05
C ILE A 99 -6.03 7.83 21.99
N GLU A 100 -6.54 7.43 23.14
CA GLU A 100 -7.62 6.46 23.24
C GLU A 100 -8.95 7.09 22.80
N VAL A 101 -9.63 6.43 21.87
CA VAL A 101 -10.94 6.83 21.36
C VAL A 101 -12.00 5.74 21.47
N ILE A 102 -11.62 4.51 21.85
CA ILE A 102 -12.52 3.40 22.15
C ILE A 102 -12.16 2.84 23.52
N LYS A 103 -13.17 2.72 24.38
CA LYS A 103 -13.05 2.07 25.68
C LYS A 103 -13.67 0.67 25.62
N PRO A 104 -12.96 -0.40 26.03
CA PRO A 104 -13.54 -1.72 26.15
C PRO A 104 -14.70 -1.73 27.16
N GLU A 105 -15.72 -2.56 26.90
CA GLU A 105 -16.78 -2.84 27.87
C GLU A 105 -16.23 -3.71 29.04
N ASP A 106 -15.26 -4.60 28.76
CA ASP A 106 -14.59 -5.44 29.75
C ASP A 106 -13.22 -4.88 30.19
N PHE A 107 -13.06 -4.64 31.49
CA PHE A 107 -11.94 -3.90 32.10
C PHE A 107 -10.55 -4.60 32.13
N LYS A 108 -10.28 -5.57 31.25
CA LYS A 108 -8.99 -6.32 31.19
C LYS A 108 -7.99 -5.75 30.18
N TYR A 109 -8.02 -4.44 29.94
CA TYR A 109 -7.16 -3.76 28.98
C TYR A 109 -6.15 -2.85 29.67
N ASP A 110 -4.88 -2.96 29.27
CA ASP A 110 -3.79 -2.08 29.71
C ASP A 110 -3.25 -1.28 28.50
N PRO A 111 -3.63 0.00 28.36
CA PRO A 111 -3.22 0.84 27.23
C PRO A 111 -1.72 1.11 27.16
N SER A 112 -0.97 0.87 28.25
CA SER A 112 0.48 1.04 28.25
C SER A 112 1.20 -0.10 27.50
N LYS A 113 0.58 -1.28 27.42
CA LYS A 113 1.21 -2.49 26.87
C LYS A 113 0.86 -2.72 25.42
N GLN A 114 -0.44 -2.74 25.10
CA GLN A 114 -0.94 -3.14 23.78
C GLN A 114 -2.04 -2.21 23.28
N ALA A 115 -2.26 -2.22 21.97
CA ALA A 115 -3.38 -1.51 21.36
C ALA A 115 -4.69 -2.27 21.62
N TYR A 116 -5.80 -1.54 21.78
CA TYR A 116 -7.12 -2.13 21.87
C TYR A 116 -7.78 -2.20 20.49
N GLU A 117 -7.79 -3.39 19.88
CA GLU A 117 -8.32 -3.61 18.53
C GLU A 117 -9.79 -4.10 18.51
N GLY A 118 -10.44 -4.16 19.68
CA GLY A 118 -11.82 -4.63 19.83
C GLY A 118 -12.88 -3.55 19.64
N GLU A 119 -14.14 -3.97 19.63
CA GLU A 119 -15.30 -3.07 19.66
C GLU A 119 -15.57 -2.58 21.09
N GLY A 120 -16.09 -1.36 21.24
CA GLY A 120 -16.38 -0.79 22.54
C GLY A 120 -17.16 0.52 22.45
N ILE A 121 -17.06 1.33 23.50
CA ILE A 121 -17.73 2.64 23.57
C ILE A 121 -16.76 3.74 23.19
N LEU A 122 -17.19 4.63 22.30
CA LEU A 122 -16.36 5.77 21.90
C LEU A 122 -16.16 6.75 23.06
N ILE A 123 -14.90 7.12 23.27
CA ILE A 123 -14.46 8.19 24.17
C ILE A 123 -13.67 9.23 23.37
N ASN A 124 -13.50 10.44 23.89
CA ASN A 124 -12.70 11.51 23.26
C ASN A 124 -13.05 11.80 21.77
N SER A 125 -14.29 11.51 21.36
CA SER A 125 -14.72 11.48 19.95
C SER A 125 -15.76 12.57 19.63
N GLY A 126 -15.80 13.64 20.44
CA GLY A 126 -16.73 14.75 20.27
C GLY A 126 -18.19 14.27 20.22
N ARG A 127 -18.90 14.58 19.13
CA ARG A 127 -20.31 14.22 18.92
C ARG A 127 -20.61 12.72 18.88
N PHE A 128 -19.59 11.88 18.70
CA PHE A 128 -19.74 10.42 18.65
C PHE A 128 -19.41 9.74 19.98
N THR A 129 -18.98 10.52 20.99
CA THR A 129 -18.71 10.02 22.35
C THR A 129 -19.95 9.36 22.93
N GLY A 130 -19.79 8.19 23.55
CA GLY A 130 -20.86 7.38 24.14
C GLY A 130 -21.56 6.43 23.16
N MET A 131 -21.27 6.48 21.86
CA MET A 131 -21.79 5.51 20.89
C MET A 131 -20.97 4.22 20.91
N ARG A 132 -21.60 3.08 20.56
CA ARG A 132 -20.87 1.84 20.25
C ARG A 132 -20.09 2.02 18.96
N SER A 133 -18.89 1.45 18.88
CA SER A 133 -17.96 1.61 17.75
C SER A 133 -18.52 1.13 16.42
N GLU A 134 -19.34 0.08 16.42
CA GLU A 134 -20.05 -0.43 15.24
C GLU A 134 -21.00 0.63 14.66
N ASP A 135 -21.89 1.17 15.49
CA ASP A 135 -22.85 2.20 15.10
C ASP A 135 -22.15 3.50 14.69
N ALA A 136 -21.10 3.86 15.43
CA ALA A 136 -20.34 5.08 15.20
C ALA A 136 -19.62 5.05 13.85
N ARG A 137 -19.15 3.88 13.39
CA ARG A 137 -18.47 3.72 12.09
C ARG A 137 -19.37 4.11 10.92
N GLU A 138 -20.60 3.62 10.91
CA GLU A 138 -21.58 3.94 9.86
C GLU A 138 -22.02 5.41 9.96
N ARG A 139 -22.30 5.91 11.17
CA ARG A 139 -22.68 7.32 11.39
C ARG A 139 -21.58 8.31 11.00
N MET A 140 -20.32 8.01 11.33
CA MET A 140 -19.16 8.82 10.95
C MET A 140 -18.97 8.82 9.43
N GLY A 141 -19.09 7.65 8.79
CA GLY A 141 -19.02 7.54 7.33
C GLY A 141 -20.06 8.41 6.63
N GLN A 142 -21.32 8.33 7.06
CA GLN A 142 -22.40 9.16 6.53
C GLN A 142 -22.18 10.66 6.78
N TRP A 143 -21.68 11.01 7.96
CA TRP A 143 -21.41 12.40 8.30
C TRP A 143 -20.28 13.02 7.46
N LEU A 144 -19.20 12.28 7.25
CA LEU A 144 -18.09 12.71 6.37
C LEU A 144 -18.53 12.77 4.90
N ALA A 145 -19.35 11.82 4.44
CA ALA A 145 -19.87 11.82 3.08
C ALA A 145 -20.76 13.04 2.79
N LYS A 146 -21.63 13.44 3.74
CA LYS A 146 -22.45 14.66 3.62
C LYS A 146 -21.62 15.95 3.52
N LYS A 147 -20.36 15.91 3.92
CA LYS A 147 -19.41 17.03 3.87
C LYS A 147 -18.46 16.96 2.68
N ASP A 148 -18.60 15.96 1.82
CA ASP A 148 -17.68 15.67 0.71
C ASP A 148 -16.24 15.42 1.17
N LEU A 149 -16.07 14.88 2.38
CA LEU A 149 -14.75 14.58 2.98
C LEU A 149 -14.40 13.09 2.95
N ALA A 150 -15.36 12.22 2.63
CA ALA A 150 -15.13 10.78 2.49
C ALA A 150 -16.17 10.13 1.57
N LYS A 151 -15.79 8.99 0.98
CA LYS A 151 -16.70 8.09 0.26
C LYS A 151 -16.55 6.67 0.80
N LYS A 152 -17.65 5.92 0.86
CA LYS A 152 -17.62 4.50 1.23
C LYS A 152 -16.90 3.73 0.12
N ALA A 153 -15.94 2.89 0.51
CA ALA A 153 -15.21 2.01 -0.38
C ALA A 153 -15.17 0.60 0.21
N VAL A 154 -15.21 -0.41 -0.65
CA VAL A 154 -15.08 -1.82 -0.26
C VAL A 154 -13.75 -2.32 -0.80
N HIS A 155 -12.93 -2.88 0.09
CA HIS A 155 -11.61 -3.42 -0.25
C HIS A 155 -11.57 -4.92 0.06
N TYR A 156 -10.91 -5.67 -0.81
CA TYR A 156 -10.68 -7.10 -0.64
C TYR A 156 -9.20 -7.35 -0.36
N LYS A 157 -8.91 -8.36 0.48
CA LYS A 157 -7.53 -8.88 0.63
C LYS A 157 -7.06 -9.64 -0.62
N LEU A 158 -7.98 -9.98 -1.52
CA LEU A 158 -7.69 -10.63 -2.79
C LEU A 158 -6.82 -9.73 -3.66
N ARG A 159 -5.77 -10.30 -4.25
CA ARG A 159 -4.87 -9.61 -5.19
C ARG A 159 -5.16 -10.10 -6.61
N ASP A 160 -4.82 -9.28 -7.59
CA ASP A 160 -4.89 -9.67 -8.99
C ASP A 160 -4.03 -10.91 -9.26
N TRP A 161 -4.53 -11.77 -10.13
CA TRP A 161 -3.84 -12.99 -10.48
C TRP A 161 -2.70 -12.70 -11.46
N ILE A 162 -1.47 -12.69 -10.93
CA ILE A 162 -0.27 -12.68 -11.76
C ILE A 162 -0.09 -14.08 -12.36
N PHE A 163 -0.48 -14.26 -13.62
CA PHE A 163 -0.34 -15.52 -14.35
C PHE A 163 0.86 -15.55 -15.31
N SER A 164 1.44 -14.40 -15.65
CA SER A 164 2.63 -14.31 -16.51
C SER A 164 3.85 -14.99 -15.86
N ARG A 165 4.64 -15.72 -16.66
CA ARG A 165 5.81 -16.47 -16.19
C ARG A 165 7.00 -16.26 -17.14
N GLN A 166 8.18 -16.02 -16.58
CA GLN A 166 9.45 -15.97 -17.32
C GLN A 166 10.00 -17.40 -17.52
N ARG A 167 9.16 -18.30 -18.02
CA ARG A 167 9.48 -19.72 -18.24
C ARG A 167 9.17 -20.08 -19.69
N TYR A 168 9.93 -21.03 -20.23
CA TYR A 168 9.67 -21.56 -21.57
C TYR A 168 8.44 -22.47 -21.60
N TRP A 169 8.33 -23.41 -20.65
CA TRP A 169 7.26 -24.41 -20.66
C TRP A 169 5.95 -23.84 -20.13
N GLY A 170 5.23 -23.15 -21.00
CA GLY A 170 3.93 -22.55 -20.75
C GLY A 170 3.30 -22.09 -22.06
N GLU A 171 2.02 -21.71 -21.98
CA GLU A 171 1.31 -21.14 -23.12
C GLU A 171 1.83 -19.73 -23.44
N PRO A 172 2.16 -19.43 -24.71
CA PRO A 172 2.46 -18.07 -25.13
C PRO A 172 1.28 -17.13 -24.90
N ILE A 173 1.54 -15.97 -24.29
CA ILE A 173 0.52 -14.92 -24.12
C ILE A 173 0.24 -14.31 -25.50
N PRO A 174 -1.00 -14.32 -26.01
CA PRO A 174 -1.35 -13.90 -27.37
C PRO A 174 -1.42 -12.37 -27.51
N MET A 175 -0.30 -11.71 -27.25
CA MET A 175 -0.15 -10.25 -27.32
C MET A 175 1.09 -9.88 -28.12
N VAL A 176 0.97 -8.85 -28.97
CA VAL A 176 2.05 -8.25 -29.75
C VAL A 176 2.29 -6.83 -29.24
N LYS A 177 3.57 -6.46 -29.04
CA LYS A 177 3.94 -5.08 -28.69
C LYS A 177 4.31 -4.31 -29.95
N CYS A 178 3.45 -3.40 -30.39
CA CYS A 178 3.72 -2.47 -31.48
C CYS A 178 4.31 -1.16 -30.94
N GLU A 179 5.34 -0.63 -31.60
CA GLU A 179 5.96 0.65 -31.21
C GLU A 179 5.03 1.86 -31.41
N LYS A 180 4.08 1.77 -32.35
CA LYS A 180 3.11 2.84 -32.64
C LYS A 180 1.80 2.68 -31.87
N CYS A 181 1.29 1.45 -31.77
CA CYS A 181 -0.05 1.17 -31.24
C CYS A 181 -0.04 0.65 -29.78
N GLY A 182 1.14 0.34 -29.21
CA GLY A 182 1.24 -0.30 -27.90
C GLY A 182 0.92 -1.81 -27.96
N TRP A 183 0.35 -2.35 -26.88
CA TRP A 183 -0.01 -3.77 -26.79
C TRP A 183 -1.30 -4.08 -27.57
N GLN A 184 -1.23 -5.03 -28.47
CA GLN A 184 -2.34 -5.50 -29.30
C GLN A 184 -2.55 -7.00 -29.07
N SER A 185 -3.80 -7.45 -29.04
CA SER A 185 -4.11 -8.88 -29.02
C SER A 185 -3.88 -9.51 -30.38
N VAL A 186 -3.43 -10.75 -30.40
CA VAL A 186 -3.45 -11.58 -31.62
C VAL A 186 -4.91 -11.84 -32.02
N LEU A 187 -5.20 -11.85 -33.32
CA LEU A 187 -6.55 -12.14 -33.83
C LEU A 187 -6.94 -13.59 -33.49
N GLU A 188 -8.24 -13.82 -33.28
CA GLU A 188 -8.75 -15.15 -32.94
C GLU A 188 -8.42 -16.19 -34.01
N ASP A 189 -8.49 -15.81 -35.29
CA ASP A 189 -8.16 -16.66 -36.44
C ASP A 189 -6.66 -17.03 -36.51
N ASP A 190 -5.79 -16.25 -35.86
CA ASP A 190 -4.34 -16.49 -35.81
C ASP A 190 -3.92 -17.33 -34.58
N LEU A 191 -4.89 -17.74 -33.75
CA LEU A 191 -4.64 -18.65 -32.63
C LEU A 191 -4.56 -20.12 -33.10
N PRO A 192 -3.76 -20.98 -32.43
CA PRO A 192 -2.94 -20.68 -31.27
C PRO A 192 -1.58 -20.08 -31.64
N VAL A 193 -1.07 -19.19 -30.78
CA VAL A 193 0.35 -18.80 -30.82
C VAL A 193 1.19 -19.98 -30.36
N LYS A 194 1.77 -20.72 -31.32
CA LYS A 194 2.51 -21.95 -31.04
C LYS A 194 3.84 -21.65 -30.35
N LEU A 195 4.11 -22.35 -29.25
CA LEU A 195 5.41 -22.30 -28.57
C LEU A 195 6.53 -22.81 -29.50
N PRO A 196 7.60 -22.04 -29.73
CA PRO A 196 8.65 -22.42 -30.67
C PRO A 196 9.55 -23.49 -30.05
N ARG A 197 10.00 -24.47 -30.84
CA ARG A 197 10.97 -25.46 -30.34
C ARG A 197 12.35 -24.81 -30.18
N VAL A 198 12.90 -24.85 -28.97
CA VAL A 198 14.26 -24.34 -28.66
C VAL A 198 15.14 -25.46 -28.11
N LYS A 199 16.46 -25.37 -28.30
CA LYS A 199 17.43 -26.31 -27.70
C LYS A 199 17.75 -25.99 -26.24
N GLU A 200 17.70 -24.70 -25.88
CA GLU A 200 18.02 -24.20 -24.55
C GLU A 200 16.77 -23.67 -23.85
N TYR A 201 16.36 -24.37 -22.78
CA TYR A 201 15.14 -24.06 -22.02
C TYR A 201 15.40 -23.23 -20.75
N LYS A 202 16.68 -22.96 -20.44
CA LYS A 202 17.06 -22.24 -19.22
C LYS A 202 16.79 -20.73 -19.39
N PRO A 203 16.27 -20.04 -18.37
CA PRO A 203 16.16 -18.58 -18.37
C PRO A 203 17.50 -17.92 -18.70
N THR A 204 17.46 -16.70 -19.23
CA THR A 204 18.69 -15.95 -19.49
C THR A 204 19.40 -15.62 -18.19
N GLU A 205 20.70 -15.28 -18.24
CA GLU A 205 21.46 -14.82 -17.05
C GLU A 205 20.84 -13.57 -16.40
N LYS A 206 20.03 -12.81 -17.16
CA LYS A 206 19.28 -11.64 -16.70
C LYS A 206 17.88 -11.97 -16.15
N GLY A 207 17.51 -13.26 -16.09
CA GLY A 207 16.21 -13.72 -15.60
C GLY A 207 15.05 -13.58 -16.61
N GLU A 208 15.35 -13.27 -17.87
CA GLU A 208 14.34 -13.13 -18.92
C GLU A 208 13.87 -14.51 -19.42
N SER A 209 12.69 -14.54 -20.05
CA SER A 209 12.16 -15.74 -20.67
C SER A 209 13.12 -16.26 -21.75
N PRO A 210 13.33 -17.59 -21.86
CA PRO A 210 14.12 -18.19 -22.95
C PRO A 210 13.63 -17.80 -24.36
N LEU A 211 12.34 -17.49 -24.48
CA LEU A 211 11.72 -17.07 -25.74
C LEU A 211 12.23 -15.72 -26.25
N ALA A 212 12.76 -14.86 -25.38
CA ALA A 212 13.28 -13.54 -25.75
C ALA A 212 14.45 -13.62 -26.76
N LYS A 213 15.17 -14.75 -26.80
CA LYS A 213 16.28 -14.98 -27.73
C LYS A 213 15.81 -15.49 -29.10
N VAL A 214 14.57 -15.93 -29.24
CA VAL A 214 14.03 -16.53 -30.47
C VAL A 214 13.50 -15.43 -31.38
N LYS A 215 14.42 -14.67 -32.00
CA LYS A 215 14.09 -13.50 -32.86
C LYS A 215 13.01 -13.80 -33.91
N ASN A 216 13.07 -14.97 -34.53
CA ASN A 216 12.14 -15.37 -35.59
C ASN A 216 10.72 -15.65 -35.08
N TRP A 217 10.54 -15.76 -33.76
CA TRP A 217 9.24 -16.00 -33.13
C TRP A 217 8.71 -14.73 -32.43
N VAL A 218 9.58 -13.95 -31.78
CA VAL A 218 9.16 -12.70 -31.10
C VAL A 218 8.90 -11.54 -32.07
N ASN A 219 9.53 -11.55 -33.25
CA ASN A 219 9.33 -10.51 -34.25
C ASN A 219 8.16 -10.88 -35.16
N THR A 220 7.08 -10.11 -35.07
CA THR A 220 5.91 -10.24 -35.94
C THR A 220 5.40 -8.87 -36.36
N LYS A 221 4.43 -8.83 -37.26
CA LYS A 221 3.74 -7.59 -37.65
C LYS A 221 2.66 -7.28 -36.62
N CYS A 222 2.45 -6.00 -36.38
CA CYS A 222 1.27 -5.48 -35.69
C CYS A 222 0.05 -5.63 -36.58
#